data_AF-A0A7C4VV17-F1
#
_entry.id   AF-A0A7C4VV17-F1
#
_cell.length_a   1.000
_cell.length_b   1.000
_cell.length_c   1.000
_cell.angle_alpha   90.00
_cell.angle_beta   90.00
_cell.angle_gamma   90.00
#
_symmetry.space_group_name_H-M   'P 1'
#
loop_
_entity.id
_entity.type
_entity.pdbx_description
1 polymer ?
#
loop_
_entity_poly.entity_id
_entity_poly.type
_entity_poly.pdbx_seq_one_letter_code
_entity_poly.pdbx_strand_id
1 'polypeptide(L)' 'QKGAADIWLIDIDNDGNLRWSKAYGGSLADYANDAFIDEDGTIIILGTSFSRNGDIGKNIGGSDVWIFKVK' A
#
# COMPACT_ATOMS: atom_id res chain seq x y z
N GLN A 1 8.82 -7.97 -6.32
CA GLN A 1 9.64 -7.02 -7.11
C GLN A 1 9.43 -5.68 -6.44
N LYS A 2 10.50 -4.94 -6.12
CA LYS A 2 10.41 -3.67 -5.38
C LYS A 2 10.76 -2.52 -6.31
N GLY A 3 9.95 -1.47 -6.30
CA GLY A 3 10.10 -0.31 -7.17
C GLY A 3 11.03 0.75 -6.56
N ALA A 4 10.95 1.97 -7.09
CA ALA A 4 11.70 3.11 -6.54
C ALA A 4 11.15 3.57 -5.18
N ALA A 5 9.85 3.38 -4.95
CA ALA A 5 9.17 3.53 -3.68
C ALA A 5 8.00 2.55 -3.65
N ASP A 6 7.79 1.87 -2.52
CA ASP A 6 6.66 0.99 -2.28
C ASP A 6 5.88 1.49 -1.05
N ILE A 7 4.60 1.15 -0.95
CA ILE A 7 3.79 1.39 0.26
C ILE A 7 4.19 0.36 1.32
N TRP A 8 4.80 0.79 2.42
CA TRP A 8 5.14 -0.09 3.54
C TRP A 8 4.15 0.05 4.68
N LEU A 9 3.31 -0.97 4.87
CA LEU A 9 2.34 -1.07 5.96
C LEU A 9 2.93 -1.89 7.11
N ILE A 10 2.83 -1.36 8.32
CA ILE A 10 3.43 -1.94 9.53
C ILE A 10 2.37 -1.98 10.63
N ASP A 11 2.22 -3.14 11.27
CA ASP A 11 1.45 -3.32 12.50
C ASP A 11 2.41 -3.56 13.66
N ILE A 12 2.19 -2.82 14.75
CA ILE A 12 2.98 -2.88 15.97
C ILE A 12 2.05 -3.07 17.17
N ASP A 13 2.57 -3.70 18.23
CA ASP A 13 1.86 -3.74 19.50
C ASP A 13 2.02 -2.44 20.31
N ASN A 14 1.37 -2.40 21.48
CA ASN A 14 1.38 -1.22 22.35
C ASN A 14 2.76 -0.93 22.96
N ASP A 15 3.66 -1.91 22.95
CA ASP A 15 5.04 -1.79 23.44
C ASP A 15 6.01 -1.40 22.30
N GLY A 16 5.50 -1.25 21.07
CA GLY A 16 6.26 -0.89 19.88
C GLY A 16 6.94 -2.09 19.20
N ASN A 17 6.62 -3.33 19.58
CA ASN A 17 7.15 -4.51 18.89
C ASN A 17 6.41 -4.73 17.57
N LEU A 18 7.16 -5.11 16.54
CA LEU A 18 6.61 -5.47 15.24
C LEU A 18 5.75 -6.74 15.34
N ARG A 19 4.47 -6.64 14.96
CA ARG A 19 3.60 -7.82 14.76
C ARG A 19 3.77 -8.38 13.35
N TRP A 20 3.63 -7.52 12.36
CA TRP A 20 3.89 -7.85 10.95
C TRP A 20 4.16 -6.60 10.13
N SER A 21 4.73 -6.80 8.94
CA SER A 21 4.79 -5.73 7.93
C SER A 21 4.65 -6.31 6.54
N LYS A 22 4.14 -5.49 5.62
CA LYS A 22 3.99 -5.85 4.21
C LYS A 22 4.23 -4.63 3.32
N ALA A 23 4.98 -4.83 2.25
CA ALA A 23 5.14 -3.83 1.20
C ALA A 23 4.15 -4.13 0.07
N TYR A 24 3.53 -3.08 -0.47
CA TYR A 24 2.65 -3.11 -1.63
C TYR A 24 3.21 -2.18 -2.69
N GLY A 25 3.39 -2.67 -3.90
CA GLY A 25 4.08 -1.93 -4.93
C GLY A 25 4.20 -2.68 -6.23
N GLY A 26 4.81 -2.03 -7.21
CA GLY A 26 5.20 -2.63 -8.47
C GLY A 26 6.63 -2.28 -8.84
N SER A 27 6.88 -2.11 -10.13
CA SER A 27 8.21 -1.83 -10.66
C SER A 27 8.64 -0.36 -10.60
N LEU A 28 7.73 0.56 -10.30
CA LEU A 28 7.95 2.01 -10.29
C LEU A 28 7.71 2.61 -8.91
N ALA A 29 7.34 3.88 -8.80
CA ALA A 29 7.08 4.51 -7.51
C ALA A 29 5.60 4.38 -7.14
N ASP A 30 5.33 4.04 -5.89
CA ASP A 30 3.99 3.84 -5.36
C ASP A 30 3.89 4.45 -3.96
N TYR A 31 2.92 5.36 -3.78
CA TYR A 31 2.81 6.20 -2.59
C TYR A 31 1.46 6.03 -1.93
N ALA A 32 1.46 5.86 -0.60
CA ALA A 32 0.24 5.98 0.20
C ALA A 32 -0.02 7.46 0.49
N ASN A 33 -1.23 7.90 0.19
CA ASN A 33 -1.69 9.26 0.41
C ASN A 33 -2.56 9.37 1.68
N ASP A 34 -3.34 8.33 1.99
CA ASP A 34 -4.19 8.27 3.17
C ASP A 34 -4.51 6.81 3.57
N ALA A 35 -4.92 6.61 4.83
CA ALA A 35 -5.35 5.31 5.33
C ALA A 35 -6.46 5.44 6.39
N PHE A 36 -7.43 4.54 6.36
CA PHE A 36 -8.53 4.44 7.32
C PHE A 36 -8.70 3.01 7.80
N ILE A 37 -9.07 2.82 9.07
CA ILE A 37 -9.37 1.49 9.65
C ILE A 37 -10.87 1.44 9.92
N ASP A 38 -11.54 0.46 9.31
CA ASP A 38 -12.98 0.20 9.51
C ASP A 38 -13.24 -0.49 10.85
N GLU A 39 -14.50 -0.51 11.29
CA GLU A 39 -14.91 -1.10 12.58
C GLU A 39 -14.56 -2.60 12.69
N ASP A 40 -14.48 -3.31 11.57
CA ASP A 40 -14.11 -4.73 11.51
C ASP A 40 -12.58 -4.96 11.49
N GLY A 41 -11.78 -3.90 11.60
CA GLY A 41 -10.32 -3.93 11.55
C GLY A 41 -9.73 -3.93 10.13
N THR A 42 -10.56 -3.85 9.08
CA THR A 42 -10.07 -3.74 7.71
C THR A 42 -9.37 -2.39 7.49
N ILE A 43 -8.15 -2.43 6.97
CA ILE A 43 -7.37 -1.23 6.63
C ILE A 43 -7.66 -0.87 5.16
N ILE A 44 -8.12 0.34 4.91
CA ILE A 44 -8.31 0.91 3.57
C ILE A 44 -7.15 1.87 3.31
N ILE A 45 -6.43 1.66 2.20
CA ILE A 45 -5.32 2.53 1.79
C ILE A 45 -5.69 3.22 0.49
N LEU A 46 -5.57 4.54 0.47
CA LEU A 46 -5.62 5.39 -0.72
C LEU A 46 -4.19 5.75 -1.12
N GLY A 47 -3.86 5.60 -2.40
CA GLY A 47 -2.52 5.89 -2.90
C GLY A 47 -2.49 6.30 -4.36
N THR A 48 -1.29 6.68 -4.80
CA THR A 48 -0.98 6.93 -6.21
C THR A 48 0.05 5.90 -6.65
N SER A 49 -0.24 5.21 -7.75
CA SER A 49 0.68 4.26 -8.36
C SER A 49 1.14 4.74 -9.72
N PHE A 50 2.45 4.69 -9.96
CA PHE A 50 3.05 4.82 -11.28
C PHE A 50 3.31 3.44 -11.91
N SER A 51 3.21 2.37 -11.12
CA SER A 51 3.48 0.99 -11.52
C SER A 51 2.41 0.41 -12.44
N ARG A 52 2.83 -0.48 -13.35
CA ARG A 52 1.95 -1.21 -14.28
C ARG A 52 1.90 -2.72 -13.99
N ASN A 53 2.43 -3.13 -12.85
CA ASN A 53 2.51 -4.52 -12.40
C ASN A 53 2.57 -4.58 -10.86
N GLY A 54 2.76 -5.79 -10.33
CA GLY A 54 2.88 -6.02 -8.88
C GLY A 54 1.53 -6.16 -8.19
N ASP A 55 1.47 -5.82 -6.91
CA ASP A 55 0.26 -5.96 -6.07
C ASP A 55 -0.88 -5.03 -6.53
N ILE A 56 -0.50 -3.93 -7.16
CA ILE A 56 -1.32 -2.82 -7.62
C ILE A 56 -1.67 -2.95 -9.11
N GLY A 57 -1.42 -4.08 -9.75
CA GLY A 57 -1.95 -4.35 -11.09
C GLY A 57 -1.55 -3.33 -12.16
N LYS A 58 -2.46 -3.04 -13.11
CA LYS A 58 -2.17 -2.22 -14.29
C LYS A 58 -2.69 -0.79 -14.13
N ASN A 59 -1.76 0.17 -14.07
CA ASN A 59 -2.02 1.59 -14.35
C ASN A 59 -2.32 1.86 -15.84
N ILE A 60 -3.19 2.85 -16.10
CA ILE A 60 -3.47 3.44 -17.41
C ILE A 60 -2.89 4.87 -17.45
N GLY A 61 -1.88 5.09 -18.30
CA GLY A 61 -1.25 6.40 -18.46
C GLY A 61 0.06 6.53 -17.68
N GLY A 62 0.22 7.63 -16.94
CA GLY A 62 1.43 7.94 -16.17
C GLY A 62 1.33 7.60 -14.68
N SER A 63 0.16 7.84 -14.07
CA SER A 63 -0.15 7.47 -12.69
C SER A 63 -1.66 7.41 -12.49
N ASP A 64 -2.12 6.53 -11.60
CA ASP A 64 -3.53 6.38 -11.25
C ASP A 64 -3.71 6.41 -9.74
N VAL A 65 -4.91 6.79 -9.32
CA VAL A 65 -5.37 6.63 -7.95
C VAL A 65 -5.72 5.17 -7.69
N TRP A 66 -5.24 4.64 -6.58
CA TRP A 66 -5.51 3.28 -6.12
C TRP A 66 -6.16 3.30 -4.74
N ILE A 67 -7.19 2.47 -4.57
CA ILE A 67 -7.83 2.19 -3.28
C ILE A 67 -7.83 0.68 -3.09
N PHE A 68 -7.22 0.20 -2.01
CA PHE A 68 -7.20 -1.23 -1.69
C PHE A 68 -7.44 -1.50 -0.21
N LYS A 69 -7.93 -2.71 0.09
CA LYS A 69 -8.23 -3.17 1.45
C LYS A 69 -7.20 -4.21 1.89
N VAL A 70 -6.81 -4.16 3.15
CA VAL A 70 -5.96 -5.14 3.83
C VAL A 70 -6.72 -5.67 5.04
N LYS A 71 -6.71 -7.00 5.21
CA LYS A 71 -7.38 -7.71 6.29
C LYS A 71 -6.42 -8.70 6.93
#